data_AF-A0A2T8HPK6-F1
#
_entry.id   AF-A0A2T8HPK6-F1
#
_cell.length_a   1.000
_cell.length_b   1.000
_cell.length_c   1.000
_cell.angle_alpha   90.00
_cell.angle_beta   90.00
_cell.angle_gamma   90.00
#
_symmetry.space_group_name_H-M   'P 1'
#
loop_
_entity.id
_entity.type
_entity.pdbx_description
1 polymer ?
#
loop_
_entity_poly.entity_id
_entity_poly.type
_entity_poly.pdbx_seq_one_letter_code
_entity_poly.pdbx_strand_id
1 'polypeptide(L)'
;MSRVSANSEYLRFGIDPAAHDWGIFKRRFWGDYIRRLHLGLTRGKRHKQAIRDALNNGKETPISPRHVRTAEWRAKEELRLAEKAAEVETREREVSTREEIADDVIEFAEAIAAGDLDESGKVLEKPSGAAPRDQRAEHPRWLASLGFSKARKALRAATARIRKRAEEEAKRDAEKMIADELAEIEAADTMIVSIAQQLPLELRKRVAEMRKKLVKKIMAADPPVQNRKRALPRRIDPDE
;
A
#
# COMPACT_ATOMS: atom_id res chain seq x y z
N MET A 1 -50.61 23.35 -41.99
CA MET A 1 -49.43 24.20 -41.75
C MET A 1 -48.17 23.35 -41.84
N SER A 2 -47.27 23.72 -42.74
CA SER A 2 -46.17 22.92 -43.27
C SER A 2 -45.04 22.65 -42.26
N ARG A 3 -44.51 21.42 -42.26
CA ARG A 3 -43.45 20.89 -41.36
C ARG A 3 -42.03 21.42 -41.66
N VAL A 4 -41.87 22.43 -42.51
CA VAL A 4 -40.55 22.82 -43.05
C VAL A 4 -39.87 23.95 -42.27
N SER A 5 -40.53 24.58 -41.29
CA SER A 5 -39.97 25.77 -40.60
C SER A 5 -39.07 25.47 -39.38
N ALA A 6 -38.94 24.22 -38.92
CA ALA A 6 -38.22 23.94 -37.66
C ALA A 6 -36.74 23.57 -37.86
N ASN A 7 -36.29 23.26 -39.08
CA ASN A 7 -34.95 22.68 -39.29
C ASN A 7 -33.80 23.69 -39.42
N SER A 8 -34.06 25.02 -39.40
CA SER A 8 -33.01 26.02 -39.63
C SER A 8 -32.24 26.47 -38.38
N GLU A 9 -32.71 26.20 -37.16
CA GLU A 9 -31.96 26.54 -35.93
C GLU A 9 -30.97 25.45 -35.49
N TYR A 10 -31.10 24.23 -36.02
CA TYR A 10 -30.33 23.07 -35.58
C TYR A 10 -28.90 23.01 -36.12
N LEU A 11 -28.62 23.71 -37.22
CA LEU A 11 -27.27 23.80 -37.78
C LEU A 11 -26.35 24.76 -37.02
N ARG A 12 -26.89 25.57 -36.09
CA ARG A 12 -26.08 26.56 -35.35
C ARG A 12 -25.30 25.98 -34.18
N PHE A 13 -25.63 24.76 -33.74
CA PHE A 13 -24.99 24.10 -32.58
C PHE A 13 -24.20 22.84 -32.94
N GLY A 14 -24.11 22.46 -34.23
CA GLY A 14 -23.24 21.37 -34.69
C GLY A 14 -23.60 19.98 -34.13
N ILE A 15 -24.87 19.71 -33.84
CA ILE A 15 -25.31 18.44 -33.26
C ILE A 15 -25.96 17.58 -34.36
N ASP A 16 -25.44 16.37 -34.52
CA ASP A 16 -25.85 15.38 -35.51
C ASP A 16 -27.31 14.89 -35.27
N PRO A 17 -28.21 14.91 -36.27
CA PRO A 17 -29.62 14.51 -36.12
C PRO A 17 -29.84 13.04 -35.75
N ALA A 18 -28.82 12.18 -35.87
CA ALA A 18 -28.94 10.74 -35.67
C ALA A 18 -28.84 10.27 -34.20
N ALA A 19 -28.57 11.16 -33.24
CA ALA A 19 -28.52 10.81 -31.81
C ALA A 19 -29.94 10.57 -31.26
N HIS A 20 -30.42 9.34 -31.41
CA HIS A 20 -31.76 8.86 -31.05
C HIS A 20 -32.06 8.77 -29.54
N ASP A 21 -31.54 9.70 -28.73
CA ASP A 21 -31.75 9.76 -27.26
C ASP A 21 -32.44 11.05 -26.77
N TRP A 22 -33.00 11.83 -27.70
CA TRP A 22 -33.66 13.10 -27.39
C TRP A 22 -35.01 12.97 -26.66
N GLY A 23 -35.62 11.78 -26.65
CA GLY A 23 -36.86 11.52 -25.91
C GLY A 23 -36.68 11.43 -24.39
N ILE A 24 -35.46 11.10 -23.94
CA ILE A 24 -35.09 11.04 -22.52
C ILE A 24 -34.60 12.42 -22.06
N PHE A 25 -33.82 13.12 -22.90
CA PHE A 25 -33.32 14.46 -22.60
C PHE A 25 -34.46 15.49 -22.46
N LYS A 26 -35.44 15.51 -23.37
CA LYS A 26 -36.60 16.44 -23.26
C LYS A 26 -37.43 16.20 -22.00
N ARG A 27 -37.70 14.95 -21.62
CA ARG A 27 -38.48 14.65 -20.40
C ARG A 27 -37.75 15.06 -19.12
N ARG A 28 -36.44 14.90 -19.08
CA ARG A 28 -35.64 15.25 -17.90
C ARG A 28 -35.40 16.76 -17.80
N PHE A 29 -35.07 17.41 -18.91
CA PHE A 29 -34.77 18.85 -18.94
C PHE A 29 -36.03 19.71 -18.80
N TRP A 30 -37.11 19.42 -19.53
CA TRP A 30 -38.39 20.14 -19.37
C TRP A 30 -39.11 19.76 -18.07
N GLY A 31 -38.99 18.50 -17.62
CA GLY A 31 -39.54 18.06 -16.34
C GLY A 31 -38.88 18.75 -15.13
N ASP A 32 -37.58 19.03 -15.20
CA ASP A 32 -36.86 19.80 -14.18
C ASP A 32 -37.09 21.31 -14.31
N TYR A 33 -37.23 21.84 -15.52
CA TYR A 33 -37.57 23.25 -15.74
C TYR A 33 -38.98 23.58 -15.23
N ILE A 34 -39.96 22.73 -15.52
CA ILE A 34 -41.33 22.85 -15.00
C ILE A 34 -41.36 22.59 -13.49
N ARG A 35 -40.62 21.61 -12.95
CA ARG A 35 -40.49 21.43 -11.49
C ARG A 35 -39.86 22.64 -10.80
N ARG A 36 -38.85 23.28 -11.40
CA ARG A 36 -38.18 24.47 -10.84
C ARG A 36 -39.12 25.70 -10.84
N LEU A 37 -39.96 25.86 -11.87
CA LEU A 37 -41.04 26.86 -11.91
C LEU A 37 -42.16 26.56 -10.89
N HIS A 38 -42.56 25.30 -10.75
CA HIS A 38 -43.57 24.89 -9.76
C HIS A 38 -43.06 25.03 -8.32
N LEU A 39 -41.76 24.78 -8.08
CA LEU A 39 -41.08 24.96 -6.79
C LEU A 39 -41.01 26.44 -6.37
N GLY A 40 -40.89 27.39 -7.29
CA GLY A 40 -40.92 28.82 -6.97
C GLY A 40 -42.25 29.26 -6.32
N LEU A 41 -43.38 28.83 -6.87
CA LEU A 41 -44.73 29.11 -6.33
C LEU A 41 -45.06 28.28 -5.08
N THR A 42 -44.65 27.01 -5.01
CA THR A 42 -44.90 26.17 -3.83
C THR A 42 -44.00 26.53 -2.65
N ARG A 43 -42.77 27.02 -2.86
CA ARG A 43 -41.86 27.45 -1.78
C ARG A 43 -42.39 28.68 -1.04
N GLY A 44 -43.00 29.63 -1.75
CA GLY A 44 -43.67 30.79 -1.14
C GLY A 44 -44.93 30.41 -0.35
N LYS A 45 -45.76 29.49 -0.87
CA LYS A 45 -46.95 28.97 -0.16
C LYS A 45 -46.57 28.14 1.06
N ARG A 46 -45.55 27.27 0.96
CA ARG A 46 -45.03 26.46 2.09
C ARG A 46 -44.40 27.32 3.18
N HIS A 47 -43.67 28.38 2.83
CA HIS A 47 -43.12 29.30 3.83
C HIS A 47 -44.23 30.05 4.58
N LYS A 48 -45.27 30.52 3.88
CA LYS A 48 -46.46 31.11 4.51
C LYS A 48 -47.21 30.11 5.40
N GLN A 49 -47.34 28.86 4.97
CA GLN A 49 -47.93 27.79 5.77
C GLN A 49 -47.09 27.53 7.03
N ALA A 50 -45.77 27.42 6.89
CA ALA A 50 -44.85 27.21 8.01
C ALA A 50 -44.84 28.38 9.02
N ILE A 51 -45.00 29.63 8.56
CA ILE A 51 -45.19 30.78 9.44
C ILE A 51 -46.51 30.67 10.20
N ARG A 52 -47.59 30.29 9.51
CA ARG A 52 -48.92 30.13 10.13
C ARG A 52 -48.92 28.99 11.16
N ASP A 53 -48.28 27.87 10.83
CA ASP A 53 -48.14 26.73 11.73
C ASP A 53 -47.23 27.04 12.93
N ALA A 54 -46.16 27.82 12.74
CA ALA A 54 -45.31 28.28 13.85
C ALA A 54 -46.05 29.20 14.81
N LEU A 55 -46.84 30.16 14.28
CA LEU A 55 -47.67 31.06 15.08
C LEU A 55 -48.77 30.33 15.85
N ASN A 56 -49.43 29.36 15.23
CA ASN A 56 -50.48 28.55 15.88
C ASN A 56 -49.91 27.64 16.99
N ASN A 57 -48.65 27.22 16.87
CA ASN A 57 -47.99 26.33 17.82
C ASN A 57 -47.10 27.07 18.84
N GLY A 58 -47.08 28.41 18.85
CA GLY A 58 -46.24 29.22 19.74
C GLY A 58 -44.73 29.07 19.52
N LYS A 59 -44.29 28.55 18.37
CA LYS A 59 -42.88 28.35 18.02
C LYS A 59 -42.32 29.57 17.27
N GLU A 60 -41.01 29.79 17.35
CA GLU A 60 -40.35 30.86 16.59
C GLU A 60 -40.58 30.73 15.09
N THR A 61 -40.99 31.84 14.46
CA THR A 61 -41.27 31.86 13.02
C THR A 61 -39.98 31.71 12.21
N PRO A 62 -39.99 30.97 11.10
CA PRO A 62 -38.82 30.86 10.22
C PRO A 62 -38.43 32.25 9.69
N ILE A 63 -37.15 32.59 9.79
CA ILE A 63 -36.60 33.89 9.36
C ILE A 63 -36.98 34.13 7.90
N SER A 64 -37.82 35.14 7.67
CA SER A 64 -38.15 35.57 6.32
C SER A 64 -36.86 35.98 5.61
N PRO A 65 -36.67 35.63 4.33
CA PRO A 65 -35.51 36.08 3.57
C PRO A 65 -35.51 37.61 3.55
N ARG A 66 -34.73 38.23 4.44
CA ARG A 66 -34.47 39.67 4.34
C ARG A 66 -33.79 39.89 3.00
N HIS A 67 -34.28 40.85 2.23
CA HIS A 67 -33.53 41.35 1.09
C HIS A 67 -32.22 41.89 1.65
N VAL A 68 -31.17 41.08 1.54
CA VAL A 68 -29.82 41.48 1.88
C VAL A 68 -29.44 42.53 0.85
N ARG A 69 -28.86 43.64 1.28
CA ARG A 69 -28.34 44.63 0.34
C ARG A 69 -27.34 43.92 -0.58
N THR A 70 -27.44 44.18 -1.88
CA THR A 70 -26.61 43.51 -2.89
C THR A 70 -25.11 43.62 -2.57
N ALA A 71 -24.68 44.73 -1.95
CA ALA A 71 -23.30 44.93 -1.49
C ALA A 71 -22.88 43.94 -0.39
N GLU A 72 -23.71 43.76 0.65
CA GLU A 72 -23.43 42.81 1.74
C GLU A 72 -23.45 41.36 1.25
N TRP A 73 -24.34 41.04 0.30
CA TRP A 73 -24.37 39.74 -0.33
C TRP A 73 -23.10 39.47 -1.14
N ARG A 74 -22.64 40.45 -1.95
CA ARG A 74 -21.38 40.34 -2.70
C ARG A 74 -20.18 40.18 -1.77
N ALA A 75 -20.08 40.97 -0.71
CA ALA A 75 -18.98 40.86 0.25
C ALA A 75 -18.93 39.47 0.92
N LYS A 76 -20.10 38.90 1.28
CA LYS A 76 -20.16 37.54 1.83
C LYS A 76 -19.82 36.47 0.80
N GLU A 77 -20.25 36.63 -0.45
CA GLU A 77 -19.94 35.67 -1.51
C GLU A 77 -18.46 35.74 -1.91
N GLU A 78 -17.87 36.93 -1.98
CA GLU A 78 -16.43 37.14 -2.20
C GLU A 78 -15.60 36.51 -1.08
N LEU A 79 -15.99 36.70 0.19
CA LEU A 79 -15.34 36.04 1.32
C LEU A 79 -15.40 34.51 1.19
N ARG A 80 -16.59 33.96 0.88
CA ARG A 80 -16.77 32.51 0.69
C ARG A 80 -15.93 31.96 -0.45
N LEU A 81 -15.80 32.72 -1.55
CA LEU A 81 -14.97 32.35 -2.69
C LEU A 81 -13.49 32.42 -2.33
N ALA A 82 -13.06 33.43 -1.58
CA ALA A 82 -11.69 33.56 -1.10
C ALA A 82 -11.29 32.42 -0.14
N GLU A 83 -12.17 32.06 0.81
CA GLU A 83 -11.94 30.92 1.72
C GLU A 83 -11.80 29.60 0.93
N LYS A 84 -12.67 29.37 -0.06
CA LYS A 84 -12.57 28.19 -0.92
C LYS A 84 -11.31 28.19 -1.78
N ALA A 85 -10.91 29.34 -2.30
CA ALA A 85 -9.67 29.45 -3.07
C ALA A 85 -8.46 29.13 -2.18
N ALA A 86 -8.42 29.64 -0.96
CA ALA A 86 -7.38 29.32 0.01
C ALA A 86 -7.36 27.83 0.39
N GLU A 87 -8.52 27.20 0.56
CA GLU A 87 -8.61 25.75 0.82
C GLU A 87 -8.14 24.91 -0.37
N VAL A 88 -8.43 25.34 -1.60
CA VAL A 88 -7.92 24.66 -2.79
C VAL A 88 -6.41 24.80 -2.87
N GLU A 89 -5.88 26.01 -2.63
CA GLU A 89 -4.44 26.25 -2.65
C GLU A 89 -3.68 25.42 -1.61
N THR A 90 -4.21 25.29 -0.38
CA THR A 90 -3.57 24.43 0.64
C THR A 90 -3.56 22.97 0.22
N ARG A 91 -4.66 22.47 -0.36
CA ARG A 91 -4.72 21.10 -0.89
C ARG A 91 -3.78 20.89 -2.07
N GLU A 92 -3.68 21.85 -2.98
CA GLU A 92 -2.75 21.77 -4.12
C GLU A 92 -1.30 21.68 -3.64
N ARG A 93 -0.92 22.50 -2.65
CA ARG A 93 0.42 22.41 -2.03
C ARG A 93 0.64 21.05 -1.37
N GLU A 94 -0.34 20.53 -0.62
CA GLU A 94 -0.22 19.19 -0.02
C GLU A 94 -0.06 18.09 -1.08
N VAL A 95 -0.83 18.15 -2.17
CA VAL A 95 -0.72 17.18 -3.27
C VAL A 95 0.64 17.28 -3.94
N SER A 96 1.11 18.49 -4.26
CA SER A 96 2.44 18.73 -4.83
C SER A 96 3.55 18.10 -3.97
N THR A 97 3.52 18.31 -2.65
CA THR A 97 4.52 17.69 -1.76
C THR A 97 4.45 16.16 -1.73
N ARG A 98 3.26 15.57 -1.93
CA ARG A 98 3.11 14.12 -1.99
C ARG A 98 3.60 13.55 -3.31
N GLU A 99 3.38 14.27 -4.41
CA GLU A 99 3.89 13.91 -5.73
C GLU A 99 5.42 13.93 -5.75
N GLU A 100 6.04 14.99 -5.24
CA GLU A 100 7.51 15.06 -5.09
C GLU A 100 8.08 13.88 -4.28
N ILE A 101 7.43 13.55 -3.16
CA ILE A 101 7.82 12.40 -2.34
C ILE A 101 7.65 11.07 -3.09
N ALA A 102 6.61 10.94 -3.93
CA ALA A 102 6.35 9.74 -4.69
C ALA A 102 7.39 9.57 -5.81
N ASP A 103 7.73 10.65 -6.50
CA ASP A 103 8.76 10.66 -7.53
C ASP A 103 10.13 10.23 -6.96
N ASP A 104 10.52 10.78 -5.81
CA ASP A 104 11.73 10.38 -5.09
C ASP A 104 11.75 8.88 -4.72
N VAL A 105 10.59 8.32 -4.36
CA VAL A 105 10.44 6.90 -4.00
C VAL A 105 10.57 6.02 -5.24
N ILE A 106 10.00 6.46 -6.38
CA ILE A 106 10.09 5.74 -7.65
C ILE A 106 11.55 5.77 -8.14
N GLU A 107 12.19 6.93 -8.13
CA GLU A 107 13.60 7.07 -8.54
C GLU A 107 14.53 6.22 -7.67
N PHE A 108 14.25 6.14 -6.35
CA PHE A 108 14.95 5.21 -5.46
C PHE A 108 14.81 3.75 -5.87
N ALA A 109 13.59 3.31 -6.17
CA ALA A 109 13.33 1.93 -6.57
C ALA A 109 13.99 1.61 -7.90
N GLU A 110 13.96 2.54 -8.86
CA GLU A 110 14.63 2.40 -10.16
C GLU A 110 16.15 2.31 -10.00
N ALA A 111 16.75 3.16 -9.16
CA ALA A 111 18.19 3.15 -8.90
C ALA A 111 18.68 1.85 -8.23
N ILE A 112 17.87 1.25 -7.34
CA ILE A 112 18.16 -0.08 -6.79
C ILE A 112 18.01 -1.15 -7.87
N ALA A 113 16.95 -1.10 -8.67
CA ALA A 113 16.72 -2.07 -9.74
C ALA A 113 17.82 -2.02 -10.82
N ALA A 114 18.36 -0.83 -11.08
CA ALA A 114 19.50 -0.62 -11.98
C ALA A 114 20.84 -1.10 -11.39
N GLY A 115 20.89 -1.41 -10.08
CA GLY A 115 22.11 -1.80 -9.37
C GLY A 115 23.05 -0.63 -9.10
N ASP A 116 22.58 0.60 -9.22
CA ASP A 116 23.37 1.81 -8.95
C ASP A 116 23.39 2.15 -7.45
N LEU A 117 22.37 1.70 -6.69
CA LEU A 117 22.27 1.83 -5.23
C LEU A 117 22.10 0.48 -4.53
N ASP A 118 22.64 0.38 -3.31
CA ASP A 118 22.35 -0.72 -2.39
C ASP A 118 21.00 -0.53 -1.66
N GLU A 119 20.54 -1.56 -0.92
CA GLU A 119 19.33 -1.49 -0.08
C GLU A 119 19.41 -0.41 1.02
N SER A 120 20.60 0.10 1.30
CA SER A 120 20.86 1.20 2.25
C SER A 120 20.90 2.58 1.58
N GLY A 121 20.75 2.65 0.25
CA GLY A 121 20.86 3.87 -0.54
C GLY A 121 22.29 4.43 -0.59
N LYS A 122 23.32 3.59 -0.49
CA LYS A 122 24.71 3.89 -0.85
C LYS A 122 24.91 3.57 -2.33
N VAL A 123 25.68 4.41 -3.01
CA VAL A 123 26.07 4.19 -4.41
C VAL A 123 27.02 3.00 -4.47
N LEU A 124 26.70 2.03 -5.31
CA LEU A 124 27.56 0.89 -5.58
C LEU A 124 28.55 1.28 -6.67
N GLU A 125 29.85 1.07 -6.43
CA GLU A 125 30.85 1.20 -7.48
C GLU A 125 30.61 0.10 -8.52
N LYS A 126 30.38 0.49 -9.78
CA LYS A 126 30.20 -0.47 -10.87
C LYS A 126 31.50 -1.25 -11.09
N PRO A 127 31.44 -2.58 -11.30
CA PRO A 127 32.60 -3.34 -11.72
C PRO A 127 33.12 -2.79 -13.07
N SER A 128 34.45 -2.68 -13.16
CA SER A 128 35.29 -1.99 -14.16
C SER A 128 35.11 -2.38 -15.65
N GLY A 129 33.99 -2.96 -16.06
CA GLY A 129 33.75 -3.43 -17.44
C GLY A 129 32.41 -3.01 -18.06
N ALA A 130 31.54 -2.29 -17.34
CA ALA A 130 30.27 -1.81 -17.90
C ALA A 130 30.49 -0.50 -18.68
N ALA A 131 29.94 -0.42 -19.90
CA ALA A 131 30.03 0.77 -20.74
C ALA A 131 29.62 2.04 -19.95
N PRO A 132 30.40 3.12 -20.04
CA PRO A 132 30.13 4.34 -19.28
C PRO A 132 28.86 4.98 -19.84
N ARG A 133 27.71 4.74 -19.19
CA ARG A 133 26.61 5.70 -19.23
C ARG A 133 27.13 6.95 -18.53
N ASP A 134 26.95 8.11 -19.18
CA ASP A 134 27.44 9.41 -18.77
C ASP A 134 27.63 9.54 -17.26
N GLN A 135 28.89 9.49 -16.80
CA GLN A 135 29.30 9.61 -15.40
C GLN A 135 29.13 11.04 -14.86
N ARG A 136 28.11 11.76 -15.35
CA ARG A 136 27.74 13.11 -14.92
C ARG A 136 26.40 13.07 -14.20
N ALA A 137 26.36 12.33 -13.10
CA ALA A 137 25.44 12.61 -12.02
C ALA A 137 26.20 12.35 -10.72
N GLU A 138 27.11 13.27 -10.41
CA GLU A 138 27.47 13.59 -9.03
C GLU A 138 26.21 13.49 -8.17
N HIS A 139 26.24 12.63 -7.15
CA HIS A 139 25.19 12.39 -6.15
C HIS A 139 23.82 13.03 -6.44
N PRO A 140 22.84 12.24 -6.91
CA PRO A 140 21.52 12.77 -7.22
C PRO A 140 20.93 13.56 -6.05
N ARG A 141 20.47 14.79 -6.30
CA ARG A 141 19.97 15.72 -5.27
C ARG A 141 18.82 15.12 -4.45
N TRP A 142 18.06 14.19 -5.01
CA TRP A 142 16.99 13.47 -4.32
C TRP A 142 17.49 12.53 -3.20
N LEU A 143 18.78 12.16 -3.16
CA LEU A 143 19.35 11.39 -2.04
C LEU A 143 19.30 12.14 -0.69
N ALA A 144 19.15 13.47 -0.72
CA ALA A 144 18.96 14.29 0.48
C ALA A 144 17.48 14.55 0.81
N SER A 145 16.55 14.01 0.02
CA SER A 145 15.14 14.31 0.14
C SER A 145 14.44 13.53 1.26
N LEU A 146 13.30 14.09 1.71
CA LEU A 146 12.41 13.38 2.64
C LEU A 146 11.82 12.12 2.00
N GLY A 147 11.54 12.14 0.69
CA GLY A 147 11.00 11.00 -0.04
C GLY A 147 11.95 9.81 -0.01
N PHE A 148 13.23 10.03 -0.28
CA PHE A 148 14.26 8.99 -0.20
C PHE A 148 14.38 8.37 1.18
N SER A 149 14.39 9.19 2.25
CA SER A 149 14.47 8.67 3.62
C SER A 149 13.29 7.75 3.96
N LYS A 150 12.08 8.09 3.49
CA LYS A 150 10.87 7.28 3.64
C LYS A 150 10.97 6.00 2.82
N ALA A 151 11.43 6.10 1.56
CA ALA A 151 11.63 4.98 0.66
C ALA A 151 12.59 3.94 1.26
N ARG A 152 13.76 4.39 1.72
CA ARG A 152 14.78 3.55 2.39
C ARG A 152 14.22 2.87 3.63
N LYS A 153 13.48 3.59 4.47
CA LYS A 153 12.86 3.03 5.68
C LYS A 153 11.84 1.94 5.34
N ALA A 154 11.00 2.18 4.33
CA ALA A 154 10.00 1.22 3.88
C ALA A 154 10.66 -0.04 3.31
N LEU A 155 11.69 0.12 2.47
CA LEU A 155 12.44 -0.99 1.90
C LEU A 155 13.10 -1.85 2.99
N ARG A 156 13.81 -1.23 3.95
CA ARG A 156 14.43 -1.96 5.07
C ARG A 156 13.41 -2.76 5.88
N ALA A 157 12.23 -2.20 6.11
CA ALA A 157 11.17 -2.92 6.80
C ALA A 157 10.64 -4.11 5.97
N ALA A 158 10.53 -3.95 4.66
CA ALA A 158 10.11 -5.02 3.75
C ALA A 158 11.15 -6.14 3.66
N THR A 159 12.44 -5.81 3.46
CA THR A 159 13.52 -6.79 3.38
C THR A 159 13.71 -7.54 4.70
N ALA A 160 13.59 -6.86 5.84
CA ALA A 160 13.61 -7.53 7.16
C ALA A 160 12.48 -8.57 7.31
N ARG A 161 11.27 -8.28 6.80
CA ARG A 161 10.15 -9.24 6.83
C ARG A 161 10.42 -10.44 5.93
N ILE A 162 10.98 -10.22 4.74
CA ILE A 162 11.32 -11.30 3.80
C ILE A 162 12.40 -12.19 4.42
N ARG A 163 13.48 -11.61 4.98
CA ARG A 163 14.55 -12.35 5.66
C ARG A 163 14.00 -13.18 6.81
N LYS A 164 13.14 -12.61 7.65
CA LYS A 164 12.52 -13.34 8.75
C LYS A 164 11.72 -14.57 8.26
N ARG A 165 10.94 -14.41 7.19
CA ARG A 165 10.19 -15.53 6.60
C ARG A 165 11.12 -16.60 6.04
N ALA A 166 12.17 -16.20 5.32
CA ALA A 166 13.16 -17.12 4.78
C ALA A 166 13.90 -17.88 5.90
N GLU A 167 14.24 -17.21 7.01
CA GLU A 167 14.83 -17.87 8.18
C GLU A 167 13.87 -18.86 8.85
N GLU A 168 12.58 -18.52 8.96
CA GLU A 168 11.57 -19.43 9.52
C GLU A 168 11.34 -20.64 8.62
N GLU A 169 11.33 -20.47 7.30
CA GLU A 169 11.23 -21.55 6.33
C GLU A 169 12.47 -22.45 6.36
N ALA A 170 13.67 -21.86 6.33
CA ALA A 170 14.91 -22.61 6.45
C ALA A 170 15.00 -23.41 7.76
N LYS A 171 14.50 -22.87 8.88
CA LYS A 171 14.42 -23.61 10.15
C LYS A 171 13.47 -24.79 10.05
N ARG A 172 12.29 -24.61 9.46
CA ARG A 172 11.32 -25.71 9.28
C ARG A 172 11.89 -26.82 8.41
N ASP A 173 12.59 -26.45 7.34
CA ASP A 173 13.18 -27.44 6.46
C ASP A 173 14.35 -28.17 7.12
N ALA A 174 15.19 -27.45 7.89
CA ALA A 174 16.21 -28.08 8.72
C ALA A 174 15.62 -29.02 9.78
N GLU A 175 14.54 -28.62 10.46
CA GLU A 175 13.85 -29.45 11.44
C GLU A 175 13.26 -30.72 10.80
N LYS A 176 12.72 -30.63 9.58
CA LYS A 176 12.25 -31.80 8.82
C LYS A 176 13.40 -32.74 8.46
N MET A 177 14.51 -32.20 7.93
CA MET A 177 15.68 -33.01 7.59
C MET A 177 16.21 -33.75 8.84
N ILE A 178 16.29 -33.06 9.98
CA ILE A 178 16.71 -33.68 11.24
C ILE A 178 15.71 -34.76 11.67
N ALA A 179 14.39 -34.51 11.55
CA ALA A 179 13.37 -35.49 11.90
C ALA A 179 13.45 -36.75 11.02
N ASP A 180 13.66 -36.58 9.72
CA ASP A 180 13.79 -37.67 8.76
C ASP A 180 15.07 -38.49 9.04
N GLU A 181 16.20 -37.82 9.28
CA GLU A 181 17.46 -38.48 9.66
C GLU A 181 17.33 -39.25 10.99
N LEU A 182 16.63 -38.68 11.98
CA LEU A 182 16.38 -39.35 13.26
C LEU A 182 15.49 -40.58 13.07
N ALA A 183 14.45 -40.50 12.24
CA ALA A 183 13.59 -41.63 11.93
C ALA A 183 14.36 -42.76 11.23
N GLU A 184 15.30 -42.44 10.34
CA GLU A 184 16.18 -43.42 9.70
C GLU A 184 17.12 -44.09 10.71
N ILE A 185 17.70 -43.32 11.65
CA ILE A 185 18.54 -43.85 12.72
C ILE A 185 17.73 -44.80 13.63
N GLU A 186 16.51 -44.43 14.00
CA GLU A 186 15.62 -45.29 14.80
C GLU A 186 15.25 -46.58 14.05
N ALA A 187 14.95 -46.49 12.76
CA ALA A 187 14.68 -47.65 11.92
C ALA A 187 15.92 -48.59 11.82
N ALA A 188 17.11 -48.02 11.66
CA ALA A 188 18.35 -48.80 11.66
C ALA A 188 18.61 -49.48 13.02
N ASP A 189 18.40 -48.77 14.12
CA ASP A 189 18.63 -49.31 15.47
C ASP A 189 17.62 -50.42 15.83
N THR A 190 16.35 -50.27 15.45
CA THR A 190 15.35 -51.34 15.60
C THR A 190 15.71 -52.58 14.78
N MET A 191 16.25 -52.41 13.57
CA MET A 191 16.78 -53.51 12.75
C MET A 191 17.98 -54.19 13.40
N ILE A 192 18.90 -53.43 14.01
CA ILE A 192 20.03 -53.99 14.76
C ILE A 192 19.52 -54.82 15.95
N VAL A 193 18.50 -54.35 16.66
CA VAL A 193 17.90 -55.08 17.78
C VAL A 193 17.24 -56.37 17.31
N SER A 194 16.49 -56.35 16.20
CA SER A 194 15.82 -57.55 15.68
C SER A 194 16.83 -58.61 15.22
N ILE A 195 17.93 -58.22 14.56
CA ILE A 195 19.02 -59.13 14.20
C ILE A 195 19.70 -59.68 15.46
N ALA A 196 19.97 -58.82 16.45
CA ALA A 196 20.65 -59.24 17.67
C ALA A 196 19.84 -60.27 18.48
N GLN A 197 18.51 -60.26 18.41
CA GLN A 197 17.66 -61.25 19.08
C GLN A 197 17.92 -62.69 18.61
N GLN A 198 18.38 -62.87 17.36
CA GLN A 198 18.72 -64.17 16.79
C GLN A 198 20.07 -64.72 17.28
N LEU A 199 20.87 -63.89 17.97
CA LEU A 199 22.19 -64.27 18.45
C LEU A 199 22.15 -64.99 19.82
N PRO A 200 23.15 -65.83 20.13
CA PRO A 200 23.39 -66.35 21.48
C PRO A 200 23.53 -65.24 22.54
N LEU A 201 23.20 -65.55 23.79
CA LEU A 201 23.09 -64.57 24.89
C LEU A 201 24.37 -63.73 25.11
N GLU A 202 25.53 -64.37 25.01
CA GLU A 202 26.82 -63.69 25.23
C GLU A 202 27.13 -62.64 24.13
N LEU A 203 26.75 -62.92 22.88
CA LEU A 203 26.89 -61.96 21.79
C LEU A 203 25.89 -60.81 21.91
N ARG A 204 24.66 -61.09 22.38
CA ARG A 204 23.66 -60.05 22.69
C ARG A 204 24.16 -59.04 23.72
N LYS A 205 24.76 -59.51 24.81
CA LYS A 205 25.37 -58.64 25.84
C LYS A 205 26.45 -57.75 25.23
N ARG A 206 27.30 -58.30 24.35
CA ARG A 206 28.37 -57.54 23.70
C ARG A 206 27.83 -56.45 22.75
N VAL A 207 26.78 -56.74 21.98
CA VAL A 207 26.10 -55.75 21.13
C VAL A 207 25.49 -54.63 21.97
N ALA A 208 24.84 -54.96 23.09
CA ALA A 208 24.27 -53.96 23.99
C ALA A 208 25.33 -53.01 24.57
N GLU A 209 26.48 -53.55 25.00
CA GLU A 209 27.60 -52.74 25.48
C GLU A 209 28.21 -51.84 24.39
N MET A 210 28.30 -52.32 23.13
CA MET A 210 28.75 -51.48 22.01
C MET A 210 27.77 -50.33 21.72
N ARG A 211 26.45 -50.58 21.74
CA ARG A 211 25.42 -49.54 21.56
C ARG A 211 25.52 -48.46 22.63
N LYS A 212 25.66 -48.83 23.90
CA LYS A 212 25.88 -47.86 25.00
C LYS A 212 27.11 -46.99 24.76
N LYS A 213 28.22 -47.59 24.32
CA LYS A 213 29.46 -46.85 24.01
C LYS A 213 29.29 -45.90 22.83
N LEU A 214 28.56 -46.31 21.78
CA LEU A 214 28.29 -45.48 20.60
C LEU A 214 27.46 -44.24 20.97
N VAL A 215 26.34 -44.42 21.69
CA VAL A 215 25.49 -43.32 22.16
C VAL A 215 26.29 -42.33 23.00
N LYS A 216 27.11 -42.83 23.93
CA LYS A 216 27.97 -41.97 24.77
C LYS A 216 28.97 -41.15 23.93
N LYS A 217 29.50 -41.71 22.84
CA LYS A 217 30.40 -40.98 21.93
C LYS A 217 29.65 -39.93 21.10
N ILE A 218 28.46 -40.24 20.58
CA ILE A 218 27.63 -39.30 19.82
C ILE A 218 27.25 -38.10 20.72
N MET A 219 26.76 -38.36 21.94
CA MET A 219 26.42 -37.29 22.89
C MET A 219 27.64 -36.46 23.33
N ALA A 220 28.85 -37.03 23.32
CA ALA A 220 30.07 -36.28 23.63
C ALA A 220 30.59 -35.47 22.44
N ALA A 221 30.24 -35.87 21.20
CA ALA A 221 30.60 -35.17 19.98
C ALA A 221 29.71 -33.95 19.70
N ASP A 222 28.52 -33.88 20.31
CA ASP A 222 27.67 -32.68 20.37
C ASP A 222 27.92 -31.90 21.67
N PRO A 223 28.91 -30.99 21.73
CA PRO A 223 29.05 -30.13 22.90
C PRO A 223 27.84 -29.20 23.01
N PRO A 224 27.38 -28.90 24.24
CA PRO A 224 26.27 -27.97 24.43
C PRO A 224 26.57 -26.62 23.78
N VAL A 225 25.55 -26.05 23.13
CA VAL A 225 25.52 -24.81 22.33
C VAL A 225 26.20 -23.61 23.03
N GLN A 226 26.40 -23.65 24.35
CA GLN A 226 27.14 -22.64 25.11
C GLN A 226 28.59 -22.45 24.64
N ASN A 227 29.28 -23.48 24.12
CA ASN A 227 30.64 -23.34 23.59
C ASN A 227 30.69 -22.79 22.14
N ARG A 228 29.60 -22.87 21.37
CA ARG A 228 29.53 -22.33 19.99
C ARG A 228 29.52 -20.80 19.94
N LYS A 229 29.03 -20.12 20.99
CA LYS A 229 29.07 -18.64 21.08
C LYS A 229 30.49 -18.07 21.18
N ARG A 230 31.48 -18.89 21.57
CA ARG A 230 32.89 -18.48 21.68
C ARG A 230 33.66 -18.61 20.35
N ALA A 231 33.09 -19.32 19.37
CA ALA A 231 33.77 -19.72 18.13
C ALA A 231 33.08 -19.21 16.86
N LEU A 232 32.23 -18.17 16.95
CA LEU A 232 31.85 -17.43 15.75
C LEU A 232 33.04 -16.56 15.33
N PRO A 233 33.59 -16.69 14.11
CA PRO A 233 34.56 -15.74 13.61
C PRO A 233 33.94 -14.35 13.65
N ARG A 234 34.72 -13.36 14.09
CA ARG A 234 34.38 -11.94 13.94
C ARG A 234 33.91 -11.74 12.51
N ARG A 235 32.78 -11.05 12.36
CA ARG A 235 32.32 -10.53 11.08
C ARG A 235 33.53 -9.97 10.34
N ILE A 236 33.78 -10.47 9.14
CA ILE A 236 34.69 -9.82 8.21
C ILE A 236 33.98 -8.51 7.86
N ASP A 237 34.53 -7.42 8.38
CA ASP A 237 34.14 -6.07 7.96
C ASP A 237 34.52 -5.94 6.48
N PRO A 238 33.60 -5.52 5.59
CA PRO A 238 33.93 -5.30 4.20
C PRO A 238 34.47 -3.88 4.09
N ASP A 239 35.79 -3.72 4.24
CA ASP A 239 36.56 -2.55 3.79
C ASP A 239 38.06 -2.95 3.71
N GLU A 240 38.39 -3.71 2.65
CA GLU A 240 39.69 -3.69 1.95
C GLU A 240 39.43 -3.79 0.44
#